data_AF-A0A3A9VYA6-F1
#
_entry.id   AF-A0A3A9VYA6-F1
#
_cell.length_a   1.000
_cell.length_b   1.000
_cell.length_c   1.000
_cell.angle_alpha   90.00
_cell.angle_beta   90.00
_cell.angle_gamma   90.00
#
_symmetry.space_group_name_H-M   'P 1'
#
loop_
_entity.id
_entity.type
_entity.pdbx_description
1 polymer ?
#
loop_
_entity_poly.entity_id
_entity_poly.type
_entity_poly.pdbx_seq_one_letter_code
_entity_poly.pdbx_strand_id
1 'polypeptide(L)'
;MGVSEEHGRSIMTSLPRAGAVFATGFQWWWVVPSESQVGLTWPSTARYWPGACRPGPLRRSRLSRLVPRLIHWPDDDVTPYTHPLLLYIAVCRLAGVPPALSSPAASGCDCR
;
A
#
# COMPACT_ATOMS: atom_id res chain seq x y z
N MET A 1 0.72 -3.13 -0.53
CA MET A 1 1.87 -2.22 -0.27
C MET A 1 2.25 -2.39 1.20
N GLY A 2 3.54 -2.60 1.49
CA GLY A 2 4.04 -2.87 2.85
C GLY A 2 4.98 -1.79 3.38
N VAL A 3 4.88 -1.49 4.68
CA VAL A 3 5.77 -0.60 5.44
C VAL A 3 6.05 -1.18 6.84
N SER A 4 6.98 -0.58 7.59
CA SER A 4 7.15 -0.87 9.02
C SER A 4 5.90 -0.51 9.82
N GLU A 5 5.71 -1.15 10.97
CA GLU A 5 4.61 -0.85 11.90
C GLU A 5 4.60 0.63 12.34
N GLU A 6 5.77 1.20 12.64
CA GLU A 6 5.89 2.61 13.03
C GLU A 6 5.37 3.54 11.94
N HIS A 7 5.84 3.34 10.70
CA HIS A 7 5.34 4.11 9.55
C HIS A 7 3.87 3.84 9.29
N GLY A 8 3.44 2.59 9.51
CA GLY A 8 2.06 2.19 9.32
C GLY A 8 1.09 2.90 10.25
N ARG A 9 1.45 3.07 11.53
CA ARG A 9 0.70 3.87 12.49
C ARG A 9 0.57 5.32 12.05
N SER A 10 1.67 5.94 11.61
CA SER A 10 1.66 7.31 11.09
C SER A 10 0.80 7.46 9.83
N ILE A 11 0.84 6.49 8.92
CA ILE A 11 0.01 6.48 7.70
C ILE A 11 -1.47 6.38 8.07
N MET A 12 -1.86 5.49 8.99
CA MET A 12 -3.25 5.36 9.45
C MET A 12 -3.82 6.68 9.99
N THR A 13 -3.02 7.48 10.70
CA THR A 13 -3.45 8.80 11.21
C THR A 13 -3.57 9.86 10.11
N SER A 14 -2.82 9.71 9.01
CA SER A 14 -2.79 10.68 7.91
C SER A 14 -3.86 10.44 6.84
N LEU A 15 -4.41 9.23 6.76
CA LEU A 15 -5.36 8.86 5.71
C LEU A 15 -6.78 9.28 6.10
N PRO A 16 -7.53 9.91 5.19
CA PRO A 16 -8.95 10.21 5.44
C PRO A 16 -9.78 8.92 5.51
N ARG A 17 -9.33 7.86 4.84
CA ARG A 17 -9.96 6.53 4.85
C ARG A 17 -8.92 5.45 4.57
N ALA A 18 -8.82 4.47 5.45
CA ALA A 18 -8.01 3.27 5.26
C ALA A 18 -8.90 2.07 4.92
N GLY A 19 -8.56 1.33 3.86
CA GLY A 19 -9.10 0.01 3.56
C GLY A 19 -8.46 -1.08 4.42
N ALA A 20 -8.55 -2.34 4.01
CA ALA A 20 -8.05 -3.46 4.80
C ALA A 20 -6.52 -3.37 5.02
N VAL A 21 -6.09 -3.54 6.26
CA VAL A 21 -4.68 -3.57 6.66
C VAL A 21 -4.36 -4.86 7.39
N PHE A 22 -3.28 -5.50 6.98
CA PHE A 22 -2.77 -6.73 7.57
C PHE A 22 -1.41 -6.50 8.23
N ALA A 23 -1.14 -7.18 9.33
CA ALA A 23 0.18 -7.20 9.97
C ALA A 23 0.81 -8.59 9.85
N THR A 24 2.09 -8.62 9.48
CA THR A 24 2.93 -9.82 9.50
C THR A 24 4.22 -9.47 10.23
N GLY A 25 4.34 -9.88 11.50
CA GLY A 25 5.39 -9.36 12.38
C GLY A 25 5.30 -7.84 12.54
N PHE A 26 6.41 -7.14 12.36
CA PHE A 26 6.50 -5.66 12.43
C PHE A 26 6.29 -4.97 11.08
N GLN A 27 5.63 -5.65 10.13
CA GLN A 27 5.33 -5.11 8.80
C GLN A 27 3.82 -5.04 8.61
N TRP A 28 3.34 -3.86 8.20
CA TRP A 28 1.94 -3.60 7.91
C TRP A 28 1.72 -3.52 6.41
N TRP A 29 0.59 -4.04 5.95
CA TRP A 29 0.28 -4.27 4.54
C TRP A 29 -1.09 -3.72 4.21
N TRP A 30 -1.14 -2.73 3.33
CA TRP A 30 -2.38 -2.21 2.75
C TRP A 30 -2.74 -2.99 1.50
N VAL A 31 -4.02 -3.34 1.40
CA VAL A 31 -4.63 -3.83 0.18
C VAL A 31 -4.94 -2.64 -0.73
N VAL A 32 -4.42 -2.72 -1.95
CA VAL A 32 -4.65 -1.75 -3.03
C VAL A 32 -5.09 -2.53 -4.27
N PRO A 33 -5.89 -1.94 -5.17
CA PRO A 33 -6.23 -2.58 -6.43
C PRO A 33 -4.97 -2.96 -7.22
N SER A 34 -5.06 -4.01 -8.04
CA SER A 34 -4.00 -4.36 -8.98
C SER A 34 -3.64 -3.17 -9.88
N GLU A 35 -2.38 -3.11 -10.33
CA GLU A 35 -1.87 -2.04 -11.20
C GLU A 35 -1.88 -0.62 -10.58
N SER A 36 -2.15 -0.51 -9.28
CA SER A 36 -2.04 0.76 -8.54
C SER A 36 -0.63 1.36 -8.52
N GLN A 37 0.39 0.59 -8.88
CA GLN A 37 1.78 1.03 -9.02
C GLN A 37 2.07 1.75 -10.34
N VAL A 38 1.22 1.59 -11.35
CA VAL A 38 1.46 2.15 -12.68
C VAL A 38 1.51 3.68 -12.59
N GLY A 39 2.61 4.25 -13.08
CA GLY A 39 2.86 5.69 -13.06
C GLY A 39 3.29 6.27 -11.70
N LEU A 40 3.52 5.43 -10.69
CA LEU A 40 3.94 5.86 -9.36
C LEU A 40 5.33 5.30 -9.01
N THR A 41 6.19 6.15 -8.46
CA THR A 41 7.51 5.73 -7.94
C THR A 41 7.47 5.67 -6.42
N TRP A 42 7.16 4.50 -5.87
CA TRP A 42 7.08 4.31 -4.42
C TRP A 42 8.44 4.56 -3.74
N PRO A 43 8.49 5.29 -2.60
CA PRO A 43 9.72 5.47 -1.83
C PRO A 43 10.28 4.15 -1.29
N SER A 44 11.58 4.09 -0.99
CA SER A 44 12.24 2.89 -0.45
C SER A 44 11.70 2.42 0.90
N THR A 45 11.01 3.30 1.63
CA THR A 45 10.31 2.99 2.88
C THR A 45 9.07 2.11 2.67
N ALA A 46 8.60 1.98 1.42
CA ALA A 46 7.46 1.17 1.03
C ALA A 46 7.83 0.10 0.01
N ARG A 47 7.22 -1.07 0.16
CA ARG A 47 7.35 -2.18 -0.78
C ARG A 47 6.02 -2.45 -1.44
N TYR A 48 5.93 -2.22 -2.75
CA TYR A 48 4.80 -2.72 -3.53
C TYR A 48 4.99 -4.22 -3.79
N TRP A 49 3.98 -5.03 -3.50
CA TRP A 49 3.99 -6.47 -3.78
C TRP A 49 2.87 -6.76 -4.79
N PRO A 50 3.20 -6.95 -6.08
CA PRO A 50 2.21 -7.30 -7.09
C PRO A 50 1.69 -8.73 -6.86
N GLY A 51 0.39 -8.94 -7.04
CA GLY A 51 -0.21 -10.27 -6.95
C GLY A 51 -0.32 -10.83 -5.52
N ALA A 52 -0.41 -9.98 -4.49
CA ALA A 52 -0.73 -10.43 -3.15
C ALA A 52 -2.15 -11.03 -3.11
N CYS A 53 -2.26 -12.36 -3.14
CA CYS A 53 -3.52 -13.06 -2.96
C CYS A 53 -3.95 -12.98 -1.48
N ARG A 54 -5.26 -12.87 -1.24
CA ARG A 54 -5.84 -12.97 0.11
C ARG A 54 -5.33 -14.28 0.76
N PRO A 55 -4.73 -14.24 1.96
CA PRO A 55 -4.30 -15.46 2.62
C PRO A 55 -5.51 -16.38 2.80
N GLY A 56 -5.46 -17.60 2.26
CA GLY A 56 -6.48 -18.62 2.51
C GLY A 56 -6.50 -19.03 3.99
N PRO A 57 -7.54 -19.74 4.45
CA PRO A 57 -7.60 -20.24 5.82
C PRO A 57 -6.44 -21.20 6.08
N LEU A 58 -5.41 -20.72 6.78
CA LEU A 58 -4.21 -21.49 7.10
C LEU A 58 -4.48 -22.45 8.27
N ARG A 59 -4.27 -23.75 8.05
CA ARG A 59 -4.15 -24.76 9.12
C ARG A 59 -3.01 -24.33 10.05
N ARG A 60 -3.25 -24.34 11.37
CA ARG A 60 -2.30 -23.91 12.42
C ARG A 60 -0.96 -24.65 12.27
N SER A 61 0.02 -23.99 11.66
CA SER A 61 1.40 -24.43 11.53
C SER A 61 2.31 -23.54 12.39
N ARG A 62 3.46 -24.06 12.85
CA ARG A 62 4.47 -23.32 13.66
C ARG A 62 5.00 -22.04 12.99
N LEU A 63 4.67 -21.81 11.71
CA LEU A 63 4.84 -20.54 11.00
C LEU A 63 3.83 -19.45 11.40
N SER A 64 3.11 -19.60 12.52
CA SER A 64 2.07 -18.68 12.99
C SER A 64 2.49 -17.20 13.07
N ARG A 65 3.80 -16.88 13.15
CA ARG A 65 4.33 -15.50 13.11
C ARG A 65 4.34 -14.87 11.71
N LEU A 66 4.28 -15.68 10.64
CA LEU A 66 4.21 -15.23 9.25
C LEU A 66 2.77 -15.18 8.72
N VAL A 67 1.78 -15.56 9.52
CA VAL A 67 0.37 -15.49 9.13
C VAL A 67 -0.07 -14.02 9.16
N PRO A 68 -0.51 -13.44 8.03
CA PRO A 68 -1.00 -12.08 8.02
C PRO A 68 -2.26 -11.97 8.89
N ARG A 69 -2.21 -11.09 9.88
CA ARG A 69 -3.34 -10.80 10.78
C ARG A 69 -4.05 -9.56 10.30
N LEU A 70 -5.36 -9.62 10.10
CA LEU A 70 -6.15 -8.42 9.85
C LEU A 70 -6.10 -7.53 11.10
N ILE A 71 -5.65 -6.28 10.94
CA ILE A 71 -5.55 -5.30 12.03
C ILE A 71 -6.50 -4.11 11.84
N HIS A 72 -6.97 -3.89 10.61
CA HIS A 72 -7.97 -2.87 10.30
C HIS A 72 -8.85 -3.33 9.14
N TRP A 73 -10.15 -3.09 9.27
CA TRP A 73 -11.15 -3.26 8.23
C TRP A 73 -11.95 -1.95 8.13
N PRO A 74 -12.28 -1.46 6.93
CA PRO A 74 -13.03 -0.22 6.78
C PRO A 74 -14.45 -0.32 7.34
N ASP A 75 -14.92 0.75 7.99
CA ASP A 75 -16.22 0.79 8.67
C ASP A 75 -17.43 0.74 7.72
N ASP A 76 -17.22 1.11 6.45
CA ASP A 76 -18.27 1.18 5.44
C ASP A 76 -18.65 -0.19 4.84
N ASP A 77 -17.86 -1.24 5.10
CA ASP A 77 -17.99 -2.61 4.54
C ASP A 77 -18.08 -2.71 3.00
N VAL A 78 -17.91 -1.60 2.26
CA VAL A 78 -18.15 -1.56 0.80
C VAL A 78 -16.93 -2.02 0.03
N THR A 79 -15.73 -1.54 0.39
CA THR A 79 -14.50 -1.86 -0.37
C THR A 79 -13.27 -2.06 0.52
N PRO A 80 -12.51 -3.15 0.38
CA PRO A 80 -11.33 -3.41 1.21
C PRO A 80 -10.10 -2.58 0.77
N TYR A 81 -10.25 -1.67 -0.20
CA TYR A 81 -9.13 -0.99 -0.84
C TYR A 81 -8.90 0.39 -0.25
N THR A 82 -7.64 0.71 0.08
CA THR A 82 -7.25 2.11 0.28
C THR A 82 -7.10 2.79 -1.08
N HIS A 83 -7.54 4.05 -1.18
CA HIS A 83 -7.35 4.84 -2.39
C HIS A 83 -5.85 4.98 -2.70
N PRO A 84 -5.33 4.40 -3.81
CA PRO A 84 -3.90 4.24 -4.03
C PRO A 84 -3.12 5.55 -4.06
N LEU A 85 -3.71 6.57 -4.69
CA LEU A 85 -3.09 7.90 -4.76
C LEU A 85 -2.93 8.53 -3.38
N LEU A 86 -3.92 8.38 -2.49
CA LEU A 86 -3.85 8.94 -1.14
C LEU A 86 -2.81 8.19 -0.30
N LEU A 87 -2.76 6.87 -0.44
CA LEU A 87 -1.74 6.04 0.20
C LEU A 87 -0.33 6.41 -0.27
N TYR A 88 -0.15 6.62 -1.56
CA TYR A 88 1.12 7.05 -2.14
C TYR A 88 1.58 8.39 -1.57
N ILE A 89 0.70 9.40 -1.56
CA ILE A 89 1.00 10.72 -1.01
C ILE A 89 1.37 10.62 0.48
N ALA A 90 0.66 9.81 1.27
CA ALA A 90 0.97 9.60 2.68
C ALA A 90 2.37 8.99 2.88
N VAL A 91 2.73 7.98 2.09
CA VAL A 91 4.06 7.35 2.12
C VAL A 91 5.16 8.33 1.70
N CYS A 92 4.95 9.11 0.63
CA CYS A 92 5.90 10.14 0.18
C CYS A 92 6.15 11.19 1.27
N ARG A 93 5.09 11.71 1.89
CA ARG A 93 5.19 12.68 3.00
C ARG A 93 5.97 12.10 4.17
N LEU A 94 5.69 10.85 4.54
CA LEU A 94 6.40 10.17 5.62
C LEU A 94 7.89 9.95 5.30
N ALA A 95 8.21 9.64 4.05
CA ALA A 95 9.58 9.47 3.58
C ALA A 95 10.32 10.81 3.36
N GLY A 96 9.65 11.96 3.52
CA GLY A 96 10.24 13.27 3.25
C GLY A 96 10.58 13.52 1.77
N VAL A 97 9.97 12.76 0.85
CA VAL A 97 10.20 12.90 -0.60
C VAL A 97 8.96 13.48 -1.28
N PRO A 98 9.11 14.36 -2.28
CA PRO A 98 7.98 14.86 -3.04
C PRO A 98 7.34 13.72 -3.86
N PRO A 99 6.00 13.65 -3.96
CA PRO A 99 5.35 12.67 -4.80
C PRO A 99 5.64 12.98 -6.27
N ALA A 100 6.35 12.07 -6.94
CA ALA A 100 6.55 12.14 -8.39
C ALA A 100 5.48 11.28 -9.08
N LEU A 101 4.69 11.89 -9.96
CA LEU A 101 3.99 11.12 -10.99
C LEU A 101 4.97 10.91 -12.14
N SER A 102 5.13 9.67 -12.57
CA SER A 102 5.77 9.40 -13.84
C SER A 102 4.83 9.96 -14.92
N SER A 103 5.08 11.18 -15.39
CA SER A 103 4.39 11.66 -16.58
C SER A 103 4.63 10.64 -17.68
N PRO A 104 3.61 10.16 -18.43
CA PRO A 104 3.90 9.58 -19.71
C PRO A 104 4.67 10.66 -20.47
N ALA A 105 5.88 10.34 -20.92
CA ALA A 105 6.59 11.24 -21.81
C ALA A 105 5.61 11.55 -22.94
N ALA A 106 5.22 12.82 -23.07
CA ALA A 106 4.64 13.28 -24.31
C ALA A 106 5.75 13.03 -25.33
N SER A 107 5.64 11.92 -26.07
CA SER A 107 6.45 11.69 -27.25
C SER A 107 6.23 12.90 -28.12
N GLY A 108 7.20 13.81 -28.12
CA GLY A 108 7.23 14.96 -29.00
C GLY A 108 7.11 14.42 -30.41
N CYS A 109 5.94 14.57 -31.01
CA CYS A 109 5.81 14.46 -32.44
C CYS A 109 6.30 15.80 -32.98
N ASP A 110 7.62 15.92 -33.15
CA ASP A 110 8.21 16.94 -34.01
C ASP A 110 7.62 16.72 -35.41
N CYS A 111 6.65 17.55 -35.78
CA CYS A 111 6.23 17.73 -37.16
C CYS A 111 6.83 19.07 -37.59
N ARG A 112 7.92 18.94 -38.33
CA ARG A 112 8.67 19.98 -39.03
C ARG A 112 7.78 20.90 -39.88
#